data_AF-A0A723FXQ2-F1
#
_entry.id   AF-A0A723FXQ2-F1
#
_cell.length_a   1.000
_cell.length_b   1.000
_cell.length_c   1.000
_cell.angle_alpha   90.00
_cell.angle_beta   90.00
_cell.angle_gamma   90.00
#
_symmetry.space_group_name_H-M   'P 1'
#
loop_
_entity.id
_entity.type
_entity.pdbx_description
1 polymer ?
#
loop_
_entity_poly.entity_id
_entity_poly.type
_entity_poly.pdbx_seq_one_letter_code
_entity_poly.pdbx_strand_id
1 'polypeptide(L)' 'MNLDQLDEPFAAEDIEWRIQQSGKTRDGKVWAMVLAYVTNRAI' A
#
# COMPACT_ATOMS: atom_id res chain seq x y z
N MET A 1 -2.10 -16.02 20.68
CA MET A 1 -2.58 -14.87 19.89
C MET A 1 -2.67 -13.68 20.85
N ASN A 2 -1.91 -12.63 20.62
CA ASN A 2 -2.03 -11.40 21.39
C ASN A 2 -2.96 -10.47 20.63
N LEU A 3 -4.16 -10.23 21.16
CA LEU A 3 -5.23 -9.54 20.44
C LEU A 3 -4.99 -8.03 20.33
N ASP A 4 -4.14 -7.46 21.21
CA ASP A 4 -3.81 -6.04 21.22
C ASP A 4 -3.01 -5.61 19.98
N GLN A 5 -2.42 -6.56 19.25
CA GLN A 5 -1.59 -6.32 18.06
C GLN A 5 -2.41 -6.13 16.77
N LEU A 6 -3.73 -6.35 16.80
CA LEU A 6 -4.58 -6.25 15.61
C LEU A 6 -4.85 -4.80 15.16
N ASP A 7 -4.71 -3.84 16.08
CA ASP A 7 -4.84 -2.41 15.79
C ASP A 7 -3.51 -1.77 15.37
N GLU A 8 -2.41 -2.53 15.40
CA GLU A 8 -1.11 -2.02 14.96
C GLU A 8 -1.07 -1.88 13.43
N PRO A 9 -0.43 -0.83 12.89
CA PRO A 9 -0.25 -0.70 11.45
C PRO A 9 0.61 -1.84 10.91
N PHE A 10 0.29 -2.31 9.70
CA PHE A 10 1.13 -3.28 9.01
C PHE A 10 2.53 -2.74 8.79
N ALA A 11 3.53 -3.60 8.94
CA ALA A 11 4.90 -3.26 8.59
C ALA A 11 4.98 -2.92 7.09
N ALA A 12 5.80 -1.93 6.72
CA ALA A 12 5.89 -1.48 5.33
C ALA A 12 6.33 -2.60 4.36
N GLU A 13 7.09 -3.58 4.84
CA GLU A 13 7.52 -4.76 4.09
C GLU A 13 6.39 -5.75 3.78
N ASP A 14 5.31 -5.72 4.56
CA ASP A 14 4.12 -6.55 4.33
C ASP A 14 3.12 -5.90 3.35
N ILE A 15 3.32 -4.62 3.04
CA ILE A 15 2.48 -3.83 2.14
C ILE A 15 3.14 -3.75 0.76
N GLU A 16 2.52 -4.42 -0.22
CA GLU A 16 2.90 -4.32 -1.61
C GLU A 16 2.07 -3.24 -2.33
N TRP A 17 2.76 -2.33 -3.02
CA TRP A 17 2.11 -1.24 -3.76
C TRP A 17 2.09 -1.52 -5.26
N ARG A 18 0.89 -1.54 -5.86
CA ARG A 18 0.72 -1.73 -7.30
C ARG A 18 0.14 -0.46 -7.93
N ILE A 19 0.77 0.03 -8.98
CA ILE A 19 0.26 1.16 -9.76
C ILE A 19 -0.98 0.69 -10.52
N GLN A 20 -2.12 1.34 -10.26
CA GLN A 20 -3.35 1.12 -11.01
C GLN A 20 -3.41 2.05 -12.23
N GLN A 21 -3.14 3.34 -12.00
CA GLN A 21 -3.11 4.36 -13.05
C GLN A 21 -1.96 5.31 -12.79
N SER A 22 -1.32 5.78 -13.85
CA SER A 22 -0.32 6.83 -13.77
C SER A 22 -0.52 7.85 -14.88
N GLY A 23 0.10 9.01 -14.72
CA GLY A 23 0.04 10.05 -15.73
C GLY A 23 0.91 11.24 -15.40
N LYS A 24 0.75 12.26 -16.23
CA LYS A 24 1.40 13.56 -16.09
C LYS A 24 0.34 14.64 -16.18
N THR A 25 0.35 15.57 -15.25
CA THR A 25 -0.53 16.73 -15.26
C THR A 25 -0.10 17.72 -16.36
N ARG A 26 -0.94 18.71 -16.67
CA ARG A 26 -0.65 19.71 -17.72
C ARG A 26 0.59 20.55 -17.42
N ASP A 27 0.83 20.89 -16.16
CA ASP A 27 2.02 21.57 -15.63
C ASP A 27 3.25 20.64 -15.51
N GLY A 28 3.08 19.36 -15.82
CA GLY A 28 4.16 18.41 -15.99
C GLY A 28 4.51 17.58 -14.76
N LYS A 29 3.70 17.64 -13.69
CA LYS A 29 3.88 16.82 -12.50
C LYS A 29 3.47 15.37 -12.79
N VAL A 30 4.35 14.43 -12.46
CA VAL A 30 4.08 13.00 -12.58
C VAL A 30 3.29 12.53 -11.36
N TRP A 31 2.30 11.66 -11.58
CA TRP A 31 1.51 11.05 -10.51
C TRP A 31 1.23 9.57 -10.80
N ALA A 32 0.98 8.82 -9.74
CA ALA A 32 0.47 7.46 -9.79
C ALA A 32 -0.58 7.27 -8.69
N MET A 33 -1.70 6.64 -9.05
CA MET A 33 -2.66 6.10 -8.11
C MET A 33 -2.29 4.63 -7.89
N VAL A 34 -2.13 4.26 -6.62
CA VAL A 34 -1.65 2.94 -6.20
C VAL A 34 -2.68 2.24 -5.32
N LEU A 35 -2.70 0.92 -5.40
CA LEU A 35 -3.41 0.05 -4.48
C LEU A 35 -2.41 -0.63 -3.55
N ALA A 36 -2.78 -0.77 -2.28
CA ALA A 36 -2.06 -1.54 -1.29
C ALA A 36 -2.60 -2.97 -1.26
N TYR A 37 -1.73 -3.96 -1.42
CA TYR A 37 -2.01 -5.35 -1.10
C TYR A 37 -1.24 -5.73 0.15
N VAL A 38 -1.89 -6.41 1.08
CA VAL A 38 -1.23 -6.97 2.26
C VAL A 38 -1.04 -8.46 2.01
N THR A 39 0.17 -8.96 2.25
CA THR A 39 0.45 -10.38 2.05
C THR A 39 -0.24 -11.21 3.13
N ASN A 40 -1.17 -12.08 2.73
CA ASN A 40 -1.94 -12.94 3.65
C ASN A 40 -1.13 -14.12 4.27
N ARG A 41 0.21 -14.03 4.33
CA ARG A 41 1.07 -15.08 4.92
C ARG A 41 1.25 -14.95 6.44
N ALA A 42 0.58 -14.00 7.07
CA ALA A 42 0.68 -13.70 8.50
C ALA A 42 -0.66 -13.78 9.25
N ILE A 43 -1.58 -14.67 8.83
CA ILE A 43 -2.84 -14.93 9.57
C ILE A 43 -2.90 -16.40 9.97
#